data_AF-A0A556VUK9-F1
#
_entry.id   AF-A0A556VUK9-F1
#
_cell.length_a   1.000
_cell.length_b   1.000
_cell.length_c   1.000
_cell.angle_alpha   90.00
_cell.angle_beta   90.00
_cell.angle_gamma   90.00
#
_symmetry.space_group_name_H-M   'P 1'
#
loop_
_entity.id
_entity.type
_entity.pdbx_description
1 polymer ?
#
loop_
_entity_poly.entity_id
_entity_poly.type
_entity_poly.pdbx_seq_one_letter_code
_entity_poly.pdbx_strand_id
1 'polypeptide(L)'
;MMTSCFLADVQMLHKELLKSDVLKITQASSCLSGQSIKDVILNKCYIPPSVKVGKTDKCDTLDLESVITQEFGESTAGCKLLLCGGQGMGKTTALEQLVWDWASGIRLQRFKFILRLCSSTLRESKQSLEGIILNTHTHISAEHLKTSLKAPHTILFLLDDIQDLLSNFPESGELVCDPHQSAEGTVLVHSLLAGTLLPGVSLLLTSREDVELESVHLVHLLGFTSFQRNAFFQRFFESNDDGERILHLCEQAVGVKELCVGPGFCWTLCLCVQKANGA
;
A
#
# COMPACT_ATOMS: atom_id res chain seq x y z
N MET A 1 -21.93 -18.62 20.14
CA MET A 1 -21.89 -19.34 18.85
C MET A 1 -22.51 -18.55 17.71
N MET A 2 -23.69 -17.91 17.87
CA MET A 2 -24.26 -17.09 16.78
C MET A 2 -23.39 -15.86 16.42
N THR A 3 -22.97 -15.05 17.39
CA THR A 3 -22.16 -13.83 17.15
C THR A 3 -20.80 -14.08 16.47
N SER A 4 -20.18 -15.24 16.68
CA SER A 4 -18.91 -15.60 16.03
C SER A 4 -19.06 -15.99 14.56
N CYS A 5 -20.21 -16.53 14.16
CA CYS A 5 -20.49 -16.89 12.77
C CYS A 5 -20.70 -15.62 11.93
N PHE A 6 -21.50 -14.68 12.43
CA PHE A 6 -21.78 -13.41 11.74
C PHE A 6 -20.54 -12.54 11.53
N LEU A 7 -19.61 -12.51 12.49
CA LEU A 7 -18.35 -11.77 12.31
C LEU A 7 -17.45 -12.40 11.23
N ALA A 8 -17.45 -13.73 11.11
CA ALA A 8 -16.71 -14.42 10.06
C ALA A 8 -17.28 -14.14 8.66
N ASP A 9 -18.61 -14.07 8.55
CA ASP A 9 -19.29 -13.73 7.29
C ASP A 9 -18.94 -12.31 6.83
N VAL A 10 -18.93 -11.33 7.75
CA VAL A 10 -18.52 -9.94 7.43
C VAL A 10 -17.06 -9.87 7.00
N GLN A 11 -16.17 -10.62 7.64
CA GLN A 11 -14.75 -10.67 7.25
C GLN A 11 -14.56 -11.30 5.87
N MET A 12 -15.30 -12.36 5.56
CA MET A 12 -15.28 -13.01 4.25
C MET A 12 -15.76 -12.06 3.16
N LEU A 13 -16.91 -11.43 3.37
CA LEU A 13 -17.45 -10.43 2.44
C LEU A 13 -16.48 -9.26 2.26
N HIS A 14 -15.86 -8.78 3.34
CA HIS A 14 -14.87 -7.71 3.26
C HIS A 14 -13.66 -8.09 2.40
N LYS A 15 -13.14 -9.31 2.54
CA LYS A 15 -12.05 -9.82 1.68
C LYS A 15 -12.47 -9.89 0.22
N GLU A 16 -13.67 -10.38 -0.08
CA GLU A 16 -14.20 -10.47 -1.44
C GLU A 16 -14.35 -9.09 -2.09
N LEU A 17 -14.89 -8.12 -1.35
CA LEU A 17 -15.07 -6.76 -1.83
C LEU A 17 -13.72 -6.08 -2.08
N LEU A 18 -12.73 -6.22 -1.17
CA LEU A 18 -11.40 -5.66 -1.41
C LEU A 18 -10.72 -6.28 -2.64
N LYS A 19 -10.88 -7.59 -2.87
CA LYS A 19 -10.42 -8.22 -4.12
C LYS A 19 -11.11 -7.63 -5.35
N SER A 20 -12.43 -7.46 -5.27
CA SER A 20 -13.21 -6.86 -6.35
C SER A 20 -12.70 -5.45 -6.66
N ASP A 21 -12.43 -4.65 -5.63
CA ASP A 21 -11.98 -3.27 -5.78
C ASP A 21 -10.57 -3.20 -6.37
N VAL A 22 -9.64 -4.05 -5.92
CA VAL A 22 -8.30 -4.19 -6.53
C VAL A 22 -8.39 -4.42 -8.04
N LEU A 23 -9.33 -5.27 -8.49
CA LEU A 23 -9.51 -5.59 -9.91
C LEU A 23 -10.22 -4.49 -10.71
N LYS A 24 -10.94 -3.58 -10.05
CA LYS A 24 -11.57 -2.41 -10.67
C LYS A 24 -10.61 -1.23 -10.86
N ILE A 25 -9.43 -1.26 -10.24
CA ILE A 25 -8.43 -0.20 -10.39
C ILE A 25 -7.86 -0.23 -11.81
N THR A 26 -8.51 0.51 -12.69
CA THR A 26 -7.99 0.88 -14.00
C THR A 26 -7.26 2.20 -13.84
N GLN A 27 -5.93 2.17 -13.73
CA GLN A 27 -5.16 3.43 -13.72
C GLN A 27 -5.28 4.11 -15.09
N ALA A 28 -6.02 5.21 -15.16
CA ALA A 28 -6.04 6.11 -16.30
C ALA A 28 -6.13 7.56 -15.80
N SER A 29 -4.97 8.25 -15.65
CA SER A 29 -4.95 9.73 -15.54
C SER A 29 -3.56 10.41 -15.65
N SER A 30 -2.51 9.79 -16.21
CA SER A 30 -1.30 10.54 -16.61
C SER A 30 -0.67 10.04 -17.90
N CYS A 31 0.03 10.94 -18.62
CA CYS A 31 0.65 10.69 -19.93
C CYS A 31 1.74 9.59 -19.93
N LEU A 32 2.13 9.06 -18.77
CA LEU A 32 3.00 7.90 -18.61
C LEU A 32 2.19 6.76 -17.97
N SER A 33 1.09 6.38 -18.63
CA SER A 33 0.05 5.47 -18.15
C SER A 33 0.66 4.31 -17.35
N GLY A 34 0.50 4.40 -16.04
CA GLY A 34 1.09 3.50 -15.06
C GLY A 34 0.60 2.06 -15.19
N GLN A 35 1.07 1.24 -14.27
CA GLN A 35 0.73 -0.18 -14.21
C GLN A 35 -0.78 -0.39 -14.11
N SER A 36 -1.34 -1.21 -15.00
CA SER A 36 -2.66 -1.79 -14.77
C SER A 36 -2.53 -2.76 -13.61
N ILE A 37 -2.94 -2.32 -12.42
CA ILE A 37 -2.78 -3.13 -11.20
C ILE A 37 -3.50 -4.46 -11.35
N LYS A 38 -4.70 -4.45 -11.95
CA LYS A 38 -5.43 -5.65 -12.33
C LYS A 38 -4.56 -6.63 -13.13
N ASP A 39 -3.92 -6.16 -14.19
CA ASP A 39 -3.13 -7.03 -15.07
C ASP A 39 -1.84 -7.49 -14.38
N VAL A 40 -1.19 -6.61 -13.61
CA VAL A 40 -0.03 -6.98 -12.79
C VAL A 40 -0.36 -8.14 -11.84
N ILE A 41 -1.51 -8.07 -11.16
CA ILE A 41 -1.95 -9.07 -10.20
C ILE A 41 -2.41 -10.35 -10.90
N LEU A 42 -3.31 -10.25 -11.89
CA LEU A 42 -3.88 -11.42 -12.56
C LEU A 42 -2.84 -12.19 -13.37
N ASN A 43 -1.89 -11.50 -14.02
CA ASN A 43 -0.84 -12.13 -14.81
C ASN A 43 0.39 -12.49 -13.95
N LYS A 44 0.34 -12.27 -12.63
CA LYS A 44 1.46 -12.56 -11.70
C LYS A 44 2.76 -11.83 -12.05
N CYS A 45 2.63 -10.64 -12.64
CA CYS A 45 3.75 -9.78 -13.02
C CYS A 45 4.28 -8.92 -11.87
N TYR A 46 3.70 -9.01 -10.66
CA TYR A 46 4.23 -8.29 -9.51
C TYR A 46 5.64 -8.75 -9.15
N ILE A 47 6.55 -7.80 -9.13
CA ILE A 47 7.91 -7.94 -8.60
C ILE A 47 8.01 -6.99 -7.41
N PRO A 48 8.31 -7.49 -6.21
CA PRO A 48 8.55 -6.62 -5.07
C PRO A 48 9.70 -5.66 -5.36
N PRO A 49 9.54 -4.35 -5.16
CA PRO A 49 10.64 -3.41 -5.29
C PRO A 49 11.71 -3.65 -4.21
N SER A 50 12.94 -3.31 -4.55
CA SER A 50 14.01 -3.21 -3.56
C SER A 50 13.80 -2.00 -2.66
N VAL A 51 14.20 -2.15 -1.40
CA VAL A 51 14.04 -1.12 -0.37
C VAL A 51 15.29 -0.90 0.46
N LYS A 52 15.36 0.29 1.06
CA LYS A 52 16.30 0.67 2.10
C LYS A 52 15.56 1.02 3.37
N VAL A 53 16.01 0.49 4.50
CA VAL A 53 15.46 0.78 5.82
C VAL A 53 16.20 1.98 6.44
N GLY A 54 15.46 3.01 6.81
CA GLY A 54 15.99 4.23 7.42
C GLY A 54 16.96 5.02 6.54
N LYS A 55 17.57 6.07 7.13
CA LYS A 55 18.40 7.05 6.40
C LYS A 55 19.89 6.68 6.28
N THR A 56 20.35 5.59 6.89
CA THR A 56 21.81 5.30 6.99
C THR A 56 22.39 4.70 5.70
N ASP A 57 23.57 5.15 5.26
CA ASP A 57 24.23 4.68 4.03
C ASP A 57 24.78 3.25 4.06
N LYS A 58 24.64 2.55 5.20
CA LYS A 58 25.08 1.17 5.40
C LYS A 58 23.91 0.25 5.74
N CYS A 59 22.92 0.17 4.87
CA CYS A 59 21.86 -0.81 4.99
C CYS A 59 21.84 -1.69 3.74
N ASP A 60 21.79 -3.00 3.94
CA ASP A 60 21.61 -3.96 2.86
C ASP A 60 20.32 -3.65 2.10
N THR A 61 20.35 -3.81 0.78
CA THR A 61 19.14 -3.72 -0.04
C THR A 61 18.25 -4.92 0.29
N LEU A 62 17.04 -4.66 0.75
CA LEU A 62 16.07 -5.69 1.12
C LEU A 62 14.94 -5.75 0.09
N ASP A 63 14.23 -6.86 0.11
CA ASP A 63 12.98 -7.04 -0.63
C ASP A 63 11.81 -6.46 0.18
N LEU A 64 10.96 -5.63 -0.43
CA LEU A 64 9.85 -4.96 0.26
C LEU A 64 8.94 -5.96 0.99
N GLU A 65 8.67 -7.12 0.39
CA GLU A 65 7.73 -8.09 0.96
C GLU A 65 8.28 -8.77 2.21
N SER A 66 9.59 -8.98 2.23
CA SER A 66 10.29 -9.48 3.41
C SER A 66 10.21 -8.49 4.57
N VAL A 67 10.39 -7.19 4.29
CA VAL A 67 10.29 -6.12 5.30
C VAL A 67 8.87 -6.04 5.85
N ILE A 68 7.85 -6.00 5.00
CA ILE A 68 6.45 -5.95 5.43
C ILE A 68 6.09 -7.19 6.27
N THR A 69 6.53 -8.37 5.85
CA THR A 69 6.24 -9.63 6.56
C THR A 69 6.90 -9.67 7.93
N GLN A 70 8.13 -9.17 8.05
CA GLN A 70 8.84 -9.05 9.32
C GLN A 70 8.15 -8.02 10.25
N GLU A 71 7.87 -6.84 9.72
CA GLU A 71 7.27 -5.74 10.49
C GLU A 71 5.88 -6.10 11.01
N PHE A 72 5.07 -6.74 10.19
CA PHE A 72 3.71 -7.13 10.54
C PHE A 72 3.57 -8.62 10.84
N GLY A 73 4.63 -9.28 11.30
CA GLY A 73 4.61 -10.67 11.75
C GLY A 73 3.76 -10.92 13.01
N GLU A 74 3.55 -12.18 13.38
CA GLU A 74 2.67 -12.55 14.51
C GLU A 74 3.16 -12.06 15.88
N SER A 75 4.47 -11.86 16.04
CA SER A 75 5.09 -11.43 17.30
C SER A 75 5.12 -9.92 17.51
N THR A 76 4.70 -9.12 16.53
CA THR A 76 4.76 -7.66 16.60
C THR A 76 3.38 -7.09 16.92
N ALA A 77 3.26 -5.92 17.56
CA ALA A 77 1.96 -5.29 17.79
C ALA A 77 2.10 -3.76 17.72
N GLY A 78 1.10 -3.09 17.15
CA GLY A 78 1.13 -1.64 17.01
C GLY A 78 2.20 -1.10 16.06
N CYS A 79 2.64 -1.90 15.08
CA CYS A 79 3.70 -1.51 14.14
C CYS A 79 3.24 -0.41 13.19
N LYS A 80 4.14 0.53 12.90
CA LYS A 80 3.89 1.66 12.01
C LYS A 80 4.99 1.67 10.97
N LEU A 81 4.64 1.44 9.72
CA LEU A 81 5.56 1.40 8.59
C LEU A 81 5.19 2.50 7.61
N LEU A 82 6.16 3.32 7.22
CA LEU A 82 6.01 4.36 6.20
C LEU A 82 6.84 3.99 4.98
N LEU A 83 6.16 3.72 3.87
CA LEU A 83 6.78 3.52 2.56
C LEU A 83 6.89 4.87 1.83
N CYS A 84 8.11 5.32 1.59
CA CYS A 84 8.38 6.55 0.85
C CYS A 84 9.06 6.27 -0.49
N GLY A 85 8.87 7.17 -1.45
CA GLY A 85 9.53 7.11 -2.74
C GLY A 85 8.82 7.93 -3.80
N GLY A 86 9.54 8.27 -4.87
CA GLY A 86 9.02 9.09 -5.95
C GLY A 86 7.80 8.50 -6.69
N GLN A 87 7.23 9.28 -7.60
CA GLN A 87 6.17 8.82 -8.49
C GLN A 87 6.66 7.63 -9.33
N GLY A 88 5.81 6.63 -9.54
CA GLY A 88 6.15 5.46 -10.34
C GLY A 88 7.02 4.39 -9.64
N MET A 89 7.39 4.58 -8.37
CA MET A 89 8.17 3.61 -7.58
C MET A 89 7.37 2.36 -7.11
N GLY A 90 6.07 2.29 -7.43
CA GLY A 90 5.25 1.10 -7.15
C GLY A 90 4.59 1.05 -5.76
N LYS A 91 4.53 2.16 -5.01
CA LYS A 91 3.86 2.26 -3.68
C LYS A 91 2.44 1.69 -3.70
N THR A 92 1.57 2.26 -4.54
CA THR A 92 0.18 1.82 -4.67
C THR A 92 0.09 0.37 -5.13
N THR A 93 0.85 -0.04 -6.16
CA THR A 93 0.86 -1.45 -6.61
C THR A 93 1.23 -2.42 -5.49
N ALA A 94 2.20 -2.08 -4.64
CA ALA A 94 2.58 -2.90 -3.48
C ALA A 94 1.47 -2.98 -2.43
N LEU A 95 0.77 -1.88 -2.15
CA LEU A 95 -0.41 -1.91 -1.27
C LEU A 95 -1.52 -2.81 -1.83
N GLU A 96 -1.82 -2.69 -3.12
CA GLU A 96 -2.86 -3.51 -3.76
C GLU A 96 -2.48 -5.00 -3.78
N GLN A 97 -1.22 -5.33 -4.05
CA GLN A 97 -0.73 -6.70 -3.95
C GLN A 97 -0.88 -7.23 -2.52
N LEU A 98 -0.54 -6.44 -1.50
CA LEU A 98 -0.69 -6.81 -0.10
C LEU A 98 -2.16 -7.08 0.26
N VAL A 99 -3.07 -6.22 -0.19
CA VAL A 99 -4.52 -6.40 0.00
C VAL A 99 -4.99 -7.68 -0.68
N TRP A 100 -4.56 -7.91 -1.92
CA TRP A 100 -4.89 -9.10 -2.69
C TRP A 100 -4.42 -10.39 -1.99
N ASP A 101 -3.17 -10.40 -1.51
CA ASP A 101 -2.58 -11.54 -0.82
C ASP A 101 -3.29 -11.83 0.51
N TRP A 102 -3.55 -10.79 1.30
CA TRP A 102 -4.29 -10.92 2.56
C TRP A 102 -5.72 -11.43 2.34
N ALA A 103 -6.42 -10.87 1.37
CA ALA A 103 -7.77 -11.33 1.04
C ALA A 103 -7.77 -12.74 0.43
N SER A 104 -6.64 -13.18 -0.13
CA SER A 104 -6.42 -14.54 -0.63
C SER A 104 -5.96 -15.54 0.43
N GLY A 105 -5.76 -15.11 1.67
CA GLY A 105 -5.31 -15.99 2.75
C GLY A 105 -3.81 -16.29 2.71
N ILE A 106 -3.02 -15.58 1.92
CA ILE A 106 -1.61 -15.89 1.67
C ILE A 106 -0.71 -15.42 2.82
N ARG A 107 -0.96 -14.22 3.34
CA ARG A 107 -0.13 -13.59 4.39
C ARG A 107 -0.95 -12.60 5.22
N LEU A 108 -0.35 -12.13 6.32
CA LEU A 108 -0.94 -11.13 7.23
C LEU A 108 -2.29 -11.55 7.85
N GLN A 109 -2.56 -12.85 7.98
CA GLN A 109 -3.85 -13.37 8.46
C GLN A 109 -4.12 -13.14 9.95
N ARG A 110 -3.11 -12.66 10.70
CA ARG A 110 -3.32 -12.17 12.07
C ARG A 110 -4.26 -10.96 12.12
N PHE A 111 -4.33 -10.18 11.03
CA PHE A 111 -5.26 -9.07 10.93
C PHE A 111 -6.62 -9.58 10.44
N LYS A 112 -7.64 -9.30 11.25
CA LYS A 112 -9.05 -9.57 10.93
C LYS A 112 -9.58 -8.58 9.90
N PHE A 113 -9.07 -7.35 9.91
CA PHE A 113 -9.45 -6.30 8.99
C PHE A 113 -8.20 -5.58 8.47
N ILE A 114 -8.17 -5.35 7.15
CA ILE A 114 -7.32 -4.36 6.51
C ILE A 114 -8.22 -3.23 6.04
N LEU A 115 -8.18 -2.09 6.73
CA LEU A 115 -9.04 -0.95 6.43
C LEU A 115 -8.26 0.10 5.65
N ARG A 116 -8.66 0.30 4.40
CA ARG A 116 -8.10 1.34 3.54
C ARG A 116 -8.77 2.68 3.82
N LEU A 117 -7.97 3.73 3.99
CA LEU A 117 -8.41 5.11 4.13
C LEU A 117 -7.63 5.97 3.12
N CYS A 118 -8.32 6.56 2.16
CA CYS A 118 -7.70 7.41 1.15
C CYS A 118 -7.50 8.82 1.71
N SER A 119 -6.43 9.51 1.27
CA SER A 119 -6.19 10.90 1.65
C SER A 119 -7.34 11.83 1.26
N SER A 120 -8.08 11.54 0.19
CA SER A 120 -9.30 12.28 -0.18
C SER A 120 -10.38 12.21 0.90
N THR A 121 -10.68 11.03 1.43
CA THR A 121 -11.72 10.83 2.46
C THR A 121 -11.29 11.43 3.79
N LEU A 122 -9.99 11.37 4.10
CA LEU A 122 -9.43 11.99 5.31
C LEU A 122 -9.44 13.53 5.25
N ARG A 123 -9.38 14.12 4.06
CA ARG A 123 -9.38 15.59 3.85
C ARG A 123 -10.78 16.21 3.75
N GLU A 124 -11.84 15.42 3.90
CA GLU A 124 -13.20 15.95 3.98
C GLU A 124 -13.38 16.85 5.22
N SER A 125 -14.60 17.35 5.44
CA SER A 125 -14.94 18.07 6.67
C SER A 125 -14.65 17.23 7.92
N LYS A 126 -14.65 17.86 9.10
CA LYS A 126 -14.41 17.16 10.37
C LYS A 126 -15.38 15.97 10.50
N GLN A 127 -14.81 14.78 10.63
CA GLN A 127 -15.53 13.51 10.77
C GLN A 127 -14.85 12.66 11.84
N SER A 128 -15.58 11.68 12.37
CA SER A 128 -15.00 10.70 13.28
C SER A 128 -14.31 9.58 12.49
N LEU A 129 -13.30 8.93 13.07
CA LEU A 129 -12.64 7.79 12.43
C LEU A 129 -13.63 6.68 12.11
N GLU A 130 -14.58 6.41 13.01
CA GLU A 130 -15.66 5.46 12.77
C GLU A 130 -16.50 5.85 11.55
N GLY A 131 -16.91 7.12 11.44
CA GLY A 131 -17.70 7.61 10.33
C GLY A 131 -16.98 7.46 8.99
N ILE A 132 -15.68 7.78 8.96
CA ILE A 132 -14.84 7.60 7.75
C ILE A 132 -14.80 6.11 7.36
N ILE A 133 -14.61 5.20 8.31
CA ILE A 133 -14.58 3.76 8.04
C ILE A 133 -15.92 3.28 7.50
N LEU A 134 -17.04 3.66 8.12
CA LEU A 134 -18.38 3.24 7.69
C LEU A 134 -18.76 3.81 6.32
N ASN A 135 -18.32 5.02 6.00
CA ASN A 135 -18.53 5.62 4.69
C ASN A 135 -17.68 4.97 3.60
N THR A 136 -16.48 4.50 3.94
CA THR A 136 -15.55 3.86 3.00
C THR A 136 -15.88 2.37 2.81
N HIS A 137 -16.24 1.68 3.88
CA HIS A 137 -16.51 0.24 3.95
C HIS A 137 -17.98 0.01 4.31
N THR A 138 -18.89 0.42 3.43
CA THR A 138 -20.35 0.47 3.69
C THR A 138 -21.00 -0.89 3.99
N HIS A 139 -20.33 -1.99 3.67
CA HIS A 139 -20.73 -3.35 4.02
C HIS A 139 -20.46 -3.71 5.49
N ILE A 140 -19.63 -2.94 6.21
CA ILE A 140 -19.37 -3.13 7.64
C ILE A 140 -20.41 -2.33 8.42
N SER A 141 -21.22 -3.00 9.25
CA SER A 141 -22.16 -2.28 10.12
C SER A 141 -21.45 -1.65 11.32
N ALA A 142 -22.05 -0.60 11.88
CA ALA A 142 -21.54 0.07 13.08
C ALA A 142 -21.33 -0.89 14.27
N GLU A 143 -22.19 -1.90 14.44
CA GLU A 143 -22.06 -2.90 15.50
C GLU A 143 -20.81 -3.79 15.32
N HIS A 144 -20.57 -4.26 14.09
CA HIS A 144 -19.38 -5.06 13.77
C HIS A 144 -18.10 -4.24 13.89
N LEU A 145 -18.14 -3.00 13.41
CA LEU A 145 -17.01 -2.08 13.54
C LEU A 145 -16.69 -1.81 15.01
N LYS A 146 -17.69 -1.45 15.82
CA LYS A 146 -17.55 -1.22 17.27
C LYS A 146 -16.92 -2.41 17.99
N THR A 147 -17.30 -3.63 17.62
CA THR A 147 -16.70 -4.84 18.19
C THR A 147 -15.24 -5.00 17.78
N SER A 148 -14.91 -4.68 16.53
CA SER A 148 -13.56 -4.78 15.97
C SER A 148 -12.62 -3.73 16.56
N LEU A 149 -13.09 -2.49 16.75
CA LEU A 149 -12.32 -1.39 17.36
C LEU A 149 -11.93 -1.67 18.83
N LYS A 150 -12.58 -2.63 19.52
CA LYS A 150 -12.15 -3.10 20.85
C LYS A 150 -10.89 -3.97 20.83
N ALA A 151 -10.47 -4.45 19.65
CA ALA A 151 -9.25 -5.21 19.47
C ALA A 151 -8.36 -4.57 18.38
N PRO A 152 -7.81 -3.35 18.60
CA PRO A 152 -7.07 -2.60 17.60
C PRO A 152 -5.88 -3.34 16.99
N HIS A 153 -5.21 -4.19 17.78
CA HIS A 153 -4.08 -5.02 17.33
C HIS A 153 -4.43 -6.01 16.20
N THR A 154 -5.72 -6.27 15.97
CA THR A 154 -6.20 -7.13 14.87
C THR A 154 -6.56 -6.34 13.60
N ILE A 155 -6.31 -5.02 13.60
CA ILE A 155 -6.61 -4.11 12.50
C ILE A 155 -5.30 -3.56 11.95
N LEU A 156 -5.18 -3.56 10.62
CA LEU A 156 -4.17 -2.82 9.88
C LEU A 156 -4.85 -1.72 9.08
N PHE A 157 -4.48 -0.46 9.31
CA PHE A 157 -4.89 0.62 8.44
C PHE A 157 -3.89 0.80 7.30
N LEU A 158 -4.41 0.90 6.07
CA LEU A 158 -3.63 1.30 4.89
C LEU A 158 -4.00 2.74 4.53
N LEU A 159 -3.03 3.64 4.57
CA LEU A 159 -3.20 5.03 4.22
C LEU A 159 -2.32 5.36 3.01
N ASP A 160 -2.94 5.53 1.83
CA ASP A 160 -2.22 5.78 0.58
C ASP A 160 -2.13 7.29 0.27
N ASP A 161 -0.92 7.74 -0.10
CA ASP A 161 -0.53 9.11 -0.46
C ASP A 161 -0.96 10.16 0.58
N ILE A 162 -0.45 10.03 1.80
CA ILE A 162 -0.77 10.93 2.93
C ILE A 162 0.27 12.03 3.18
N GLN A 163 1.12 12.35 2.21
CA GLN A 163 2.16 13.39 2.33
C GLN A 163 1.64 14.67 2.99
N ASP A 164 0.52 15.20 2.49
CA ASP A 164 -0.04 16.48 2.98
C ASP A 164 -0.55 16.39 4.43
N LEU A 165 -1.00 15.21 4.87
CA LEU A 165 -1.47 15.00 6.25
C LEU A 165 -0.30 14.80 7.22
N LEU A 166 0.81 14.24 6.74
CA LEU A 166 2.03 14.06 7.53
C LEU A 166 2.80 15.37 7.71
N SER A 167 2.84 16.21 6.68
CA SER A 167 3.58 17.48 6.70
C SER A 167 2.90 18.57 7.56
N ASN A 168 1.60 18.44 7.82
CA ASN A 168 0.86 19.35 8.70
C ASN A 168 0.79 18.72 10.10
N PHE A 169 1.48 19.30 11.08
CA PHE A 169 1.34 18.85 12.47
C PHE A 169 0.19 19.61 13.15
N PRO A 170 -0.70 18.91 13.87
CA PRO A 170 -1.74 19.57 14.65
C PRO A 170 -1.13 20.41 15.78
N GLU A 171 -1.86 21.40 16.28
CA GLU A 171 -1.39 22.18 17.43
C GLU A 171 -1.28 21.28 18.67
N SER A 172 -0.35 21.62 19.57
CA SER A 172 -0.12 20.84 20.79
C SER A 172 -1.41 20.71 21.61
N GLY A 173 -1.87 19.46 21.81
CA GLY A 173 -3.07 19.15 22.59
C GLY A 173 -4.33 18.89 21.77
N GLU A 174 -4.28 18.97 20.44
CA GLU A 174 -5.44 18.71 19.57
C GLU A 174 -5.71 17.22 19.30
N LEU A 175 -4.80 16.32 19.70
CA LEU A 175 -4.96 14.88 19.47
C LEU A 175 -6.22 14.32 20.14
N VAL A 176 -6.85 13.35 19.48
CA VAL A 176 -8.05 12.68 19.95
C VAL A 176 -7.77 11.25 20.39
N CYS A 177 -8.63 10.68 21.23
CA CYS A 177 -8.54 9.31 21.69
C CYS A 177 -9.82 8.48 21.48
N ASP A 178 -10.94 9.15 21.21
CA ASP A 178 -12.22 8.50 20.93
C ASP A 178 -12.46 8.39 19.41
N PRO A 179 -12.60 7.16 18.85
CA PRO A 179 -12.90 6.98 17.42
C PRO A 179 -14.26 7.53 16.99
N HIS A 180 -15.15 7.90 17.93
CA HIS A 180 -16.43 8.56 17.66
C HIS A 180 -16.33 10.09 17.69
N GLN A 181 -15.22 10.65 18.19
CA GLN A 181 -15.00 12.09 18.21
C GLN A 181 -14.67 12.61 16.81
N SER A 182 -15.39 13.66 16.37
CA SER A 182 -15.13 14.32 15.10
C SER A 182 -13.86 15.18 15.18
N ALA A 183 -12.97 15.02 14.20
CA ALA A 183 -11.73 15.77 14.09
C ALA A 183 -11.32 15.96 12.62
N GLU A 184 -10.32 16.79 12.37
CA GLU A 184 -9.72 16.92 11.04
C GLU A 184 -8.87 15.69 10.71
N GLY A 185 -8.75 15.34 9.43
CA GLY A 185 -7.94 14.19 9.01
C GLY A 185 -6.51 14.21 9.52
N THR A 186 -5.89 15.38 9.52
CA THR A 186 -4.56 15.60 10.11
C THR A 186 -4.53 15.17 11.58
N VAL A 187 -5.47 15.66 12.39
CA VAL A 187 -5.59 15.29 13.80
C VAL A 187 -5.82 13.78 13.97
N LEU A 188 -6.68 13.16 13.15
CA LEU A 188 -6.93 11.72 13.21
C LEU A 188 -5.67 10.90 12.89
N VAL A 189 -4.95 11.24 11.82
CA VAL A 189 -3.73 10.54 11.39
C VAL A 189 -2.64 10.69 12.45
N HIS A 190 -2.41 11.90 12.96
CA HIS A 190 -1.43 12.13 14.02
C HIS A 190 -1.82 11.46 15.34
N SER A 191 -3.12 11.34 15.64
CA SER A 191 -3.60 10.62 16.83
C SER A 191 -3.37 9.11 16.73
N LEU A 192 -3.52 8.52 15.54
CA LEU A 192 -3.17 7.11 15.26
C LEU A 192 -1.64 6.91 15.35
N LEU A 193 -0.86 7.83 14.79
CA LEU A 193 0.61 7.83 14.85
C LEU A 193 1.13 7.98 16.28
N ALA A 194 0.54 8.84 17.10
CA ALA A 194 0.88 8.97 18.51
C ALA A 194 0.39 7.79 19.35
N GLY A 195 -0.58 7.02 18.84
CA GLY A 195 -1.23 5.93 19.56
C GLY A 195 -2.23 6.40 20.62
N THR A 196 -2.62 7.68 20.62
CA THR A 196 -3.70 8.20 21.46
C THR A 196 -5.06 7.67 20.96
N LEU A 197 -5.20 7.53 19.65
CA LEU A 197 -6.35 6.93 18.99
C LEU A 197 -6.06 5.47 18.63
N LEU A 198 -6.92 4.55 19.08
CA LEU A 198 -6.79 3.10 18.89
C LEU A 198 -5.40 2.53 19.27
N PRO A 199 -4.97 2.62 20.55
CA PRO A 199 -3.68 2.11 20.99
C PRO A 199 -3.46 0.64 20.58
N GLY A 200 -2.31 0.37 19.96
CA GLY A 200 -1.91 -0.97 19.48
C GLY A 200 -2.36 -1.30 18.05
N VAL A 201 -3.04 -0.40 17.34
CA VAL A 201 -3.34 -0.57 15.92
C VAL A 201 -2.09 -0.53 15.06
N SER A 202 -2.05 -1.31 13.98
CA SER A 202 -0.95 -1.27 13.01
C SER A 202 -1.27 -0.33 11.86
N LEU A 203 -0.26 0.38 11.36
CA LEU A 203 -0.38 1.35 10.27
C LEU A 203 0.63 1.03 9.17
N LEU A 204 0.17 0.99 7.93
CA LEU A 204 1.02 1.02 6.75
C LEU A 204 0.65 2.26 5.93
N LEU A 205 1.60 3.17 5.85
CA LEU A 205 1.45 4.51 5.29
C LEU A 205 2.27 4.59 4.00
N THR A 206 1.81 5.36 3.02
CA THR A 206 2.65 5.72 1.86
C THR A 206 2.76 7.23 1.74
N SER A 207 3.95 7.67 1.32
CA SER A 207 4.24 9.08 1.08
C SER A 207 5.15 9.25 -0.13
N ARG A 208 5.09 10.42 -0.76
CA ARG A 208 5.94 10.75 -1.93
C ARG A 208 7.34 11.15 -1.51
N GLU A 209 7.45 11.83 -0.38
CA GLU A 209 8.69 12.30 0.20
C GLU A 209 8.88 11.70 1.60
N ASP A 210 10.12 11.78 2.06
CA ASP A 210 10.50 11.29 3.37
C ASP A 210 9.97 12.23 4.45
N VAL A 211 9.28 11.67 5.44
CA VAL A 211 8.84 12.41 6.63
C VAL A 211 9.41 11.72 7.86
N GLU A 212 10.11 12.48 8.69
CA GLU A 212 10.58 11.99 9.98
C GLU A 212 9.41 11.96 10.96
N LEU A 213 9.06 10.75 11.40
CA LEU A 213 8.01 10.51 12.37
C LEU A 213 8.58 9.66 13.50
N GLU A 214 8.32 10.06 14.73
CA GLU A 214 8.73 9.28 15.89
C GLU A 214 7.99 7.94 15.93
N SER A 215 8.72 6.87 16.29
CA SER A 215 8.15 5.51 16.41
C SER A 215 7.49 4.98 15.14
N VAL A 216 7.92 5.46 13.96
CA VAL A 216 7.53 4.93 12.65
C VAL A 216 8.76 4.40 11.94
N HIS A 217 8.67 3.17 11.44
CA HIS A 217 9.72 2.56 10.65
C HIS A 217 9.66 3.11 9.22
N LEU A 218 10.68 3.86 8.82
CA LEU A 218 10.78 4.45 7.47
C LEU A 218 11.46 3.48 6.49
N VAL A 219 10.82 3.24 5.35
CA VAL A 219 11.32 2.37 4.28
C VAL A 219 11.26 3.09 2.93
N HIS A 220 12.43 3.32 2.35
CA HIS A 220 12.56 3.97 1.04
C HIS A 220 12.51 2.93 -0.07
N LEU A 221 11.61 3.12 -1.02
CA LEU A 221 11.59 2.32 -2.26
C LEU A 221 12.71 2.77 -3.18
N LEU A 222 13.61 1.84 -3.48
CA LEU A 222 14.71 2.03 -4.42
C LEU A 222 14.34 1.64 -5.86
N GLY A 223 13.18 0.99 -6.06
CA GLY A 223 12.74 0.50 -7.36
C GLY A 223 13.33 -0.88 -7.70
N PHE A 224 13.52 -1.15 -8.99
CA PHE A 224 14.04 -2.43 -9.48
C PHE A 224 15.56 -2.44 -9.63
N THR A 225 16.18 -3.48 -9.07
CA THR A 225 17.53 -3.90 -9.46
C THR A 225 17.55 -4.42 -10.89
N SER A 226 18.75 -4.58 -11.47
CA SER A 226 18.88 -5.21 -12.79
C SER A 226 18.25 -6.61 -12.86
N PHE A 227 18.35 -7.40 -11.79
CA PHE A 227 17.73 -8.72 -11.71
C PHE A 227 16.20 -8.63 -11.68
N GLN A 228 15.64 -7.77 -10.83
CA GLN A 228 14.19 -7.53 -10.73
C GLN A 228 13.61 -6.99 -12.05
N ARG A 229 14.33 -6.10 -12.72
CA ARG A 229 13.93 -5.55 -14.02
C ARG A 229 13.89 -6.63 -15.10
N ASN A 230 14.92 -7.48 -15.19
CA ASN A 230 14.90 -8.63 -16.11
C ASN A 230 13.70 -9.54 -15.80
N ALA A 231 13.52 -9.94 -14.54
CA ALA A 231 12.40 -10.78 -14.13
C ALA A 231 11.04 -10.16 -14.48
N PHE A 232 10.89 -8.85 -14.32
CA PHE A 232 9.68 -8.13 -14.70
C PHE A 232 9.41 -8.23 -16.21
N PHE A 233 10.41 -7.94 -17.06
CA PHE A 233 10.25 -8.00 -18.52
C PHE A 233 9.91 -9.41 -19.01
N GLN A 234 10.58 -10.42 -18.46
CA GLN A 234 10.30 -11.82 -18.78
C GLN A 234 8.86 -12.22 -18.40
N ARG A 235 8.39 -11.81 -17.21
CA ARG A 235 7.00 -12.08 -16.79
C ARG A 235 5.98 -11.32 -17.61
N PHE A 236 6.28 -10.11 -18.07
CA PHE A 236 5.34 -9.30 -18.84
C PHE A 236 5.05 -9.91 -20.21
N PHE A 237 6.09 -10.33 -20.94
CA PHE A 237 5.93 -10.79 -22.33
C PHE A 237 5.61 -12.27 -22.46
N GLU A 238 5.84 -13.08 -21.41
CA GLU A 238 5.80 -14.56 -21.40
C GLU A 238 6.78 -15.24 -22.40
N SER A 239 7.08 -14.59 -23.52
CA SER A 239 8.10 -14.91 -24.51
C SER A 239 9.47 -14.41 -24.06
N ASN A 240 10.42 -15.34 -23.99
CA ASN A 240 11.81 -15.02 -23.65
C ASN A 240 12.43 -14.03 -24.65
N ASP A 241 12.10 -14.15 -25.94
CA ASP A 241 12.69 -13.34 -27.00
C ASP A 241 12.31 -11.85 -26.88
N ASP A 242 11.04 -11.56 -26.59
CA ASP A 242 10.56 -10.19 -26.39
C ASP A 242 11.08 -9.60 -25.07
N GLY A 243 11.14 -10.42 -24.02
CA GLY A 243 11.73 -10.05 -22.73
C GLY A 243 13.22 -9.69 -22.83
N GLU A 244 13.99 -10.46 -23.61
CA GLU A 244 15.40 -10.17 -23.89
C GLU A 244 15.57 -8.93 -24.75
N ARG A 245 14.76 -8.77 -25.80
CA ARG A 245 14.79 -7.60 -26.68
C ARG A 245 14.54 -6.30 -25.90
N ILE A 246 13.53 -6.25 -25.04
CA ILE A 246 13.24 -5.03 -24.26
C ILE A 246 14.32 -4.76 -23.20
N LEU A 247 14.90 -5.81 -22.60
CA LEU A 247 16.03 -5.65 -21.70
C LEU A 247 17.22 -5.03 -22.43
N HIS A 248 17.52 -5.51 -23.64
CA HIS A 248 18.57 -4.95 -24.48
C HIS A 248 18.32 -3.48 -24.84
N LEU A 249 17.10 -3.14 -25.23
CA LEU A 249 16.69 -1.75 -25.49
C LEU A 249 16.86 -0.86 -24.26
N CYS A 250 16.48 -1.37 -23.08
CA CYS A 250 16.65 -0.67 -21.81
C CYS A 250 18.12 -0.41 -21.49
N GLU A 251 19.01 -1.36 -21.76
CA GLU A 251 20.45 -1.24 -21.48
C GLU A 251 21.20 -0.36 -22.47
N GLN A 252 20.79 -0.33 -23.74
CA GLN A 252 21.47 0.43 -24.79
C GLN A 252 21.01 1.89 -24.91
N ALA A 253 19.73 2.16 -24.64
CA ALA A 253 19.18 3.50 -24.82
C ALA A 253 19.59 4.42 -23.65
N VAL A 254 20.21 5.55 -23.98
CA VAL A 254 20.67 6.55 -23.01
C VAL A 254 19.51 7.03 -22.13
N GLY A 255 19.68 6.95 -20.81
CA GLY A 255 18.69 7.40 -19.83
C GLY A 255 17.55 6.39 -19.55
N VAL A 256 17.34 5.40 -20.41
CA VAL A 256 16.23 4.44 -20.27
C VAL A 256 16.47 3.49 -19.09
N LYS A 257 17.73 3.08 -18.88
CA LYS A 257 18.11 2.23 -17.74
C LYS A 257 17.83 2.92 -16.41
N GLU A 258 18.13 4.20 -16.29
CA GLU A 258 17.90 5.02 -15.11
C GLU A 258 16.40 5.21 -14.84
N LEU A 259 15.60 5.43 -15.89
CA LEU A 259 14.15 5.51 -15.78
C LEU A 259 13.51 4.15 -15.41
N CYS A 260 14.05 3.04 -15.93
CA CYS A 260 13.63 1.68 -15.62
C CYS A 260 14.05 1.18 -14.22
N VAL A 261 14.58 2.06 -13.36
CA VAL A 261 14.56 1.80 -11.92
C VAL A 261 13.12 1.86 -11.40
N GLY A 262 12.28 2.75 -11.93
CA GLY A 262 10.88 2.87 -11.53
C GLY A 262 10.00 1.79 -12.18
N PRO A 263 9.29 0.94 -11.40
CA PRO A 263 8.37 -0.07 -11.93
C PRO A 263 7.31 0.48 -12.90
N GLY A 264 6.83 1.70 -12.65
CA GLY A 264 5.87 2.37 -13.53
C GLY A 264 6.40 2.57 -14.95
N PHE A 265 7.66 3.00 -15.08
CA PHE A 265 8.27 3.22 -16.39
C PHE A 265 8.56 1.90 -17.12
N CYS A 266 9.02 0.87 -16.40
CA CYS A 266 9.18 -0.47 -16.99
C CYS A 266 7.88 -0.96 -17.65
N TRP A 267 6.74 -0.76 -16.98
CA TRP A 267 5.43 -1.12 -17.53
C TRP A 267 5.07 -0.30 -18.76
N THR A 268 5.26 1.02 -18.71
CA THR A 268 5.03 1.90 -19.88
C THR A 268 5.86 1.46 -21.07
N LEU A 269 7.15 1.15 -20.86
CA LEU A 269 8.04 0.67 -21.91
C LEU A 269 7.54 -0.66 -22.51
N CYS A 270 7.10 -1.60 -21.68
CA CYS A 270 6.53 -2.87 -22.13
C CYS A 270 5.29 -2.68 -23.00
N LEU A 271 4.35 -1.84 -22.56
CA LEU A 271 3.15 -1.52 -23.34
C LEU A 271 3.48 -0.86 -24.68
N CYS A 272 4.47 0.03 -24.72
CA CYS A 272 4.93 0.65 -25.97
C CYS A 272 5.48 -0.39 -26.94
N VAL A 273 6.31 -1.32 -26.48
CA VAL A 273 6.87 -2.40 -27.31
C VAL A 273 5.78 -3.37 -27.76
N GLN A 274 4.87 -3.79 -26.87
CA GLN A 274 3.76 -4.67 -27.21
C GLN A 274 2.86 -4.07 -28.30
N LYS A 275 2.54 -2.78 -28.21
CA LYS A 275 1.77 -2.07 -29.24
C LYS A 275 2.51 -1.97 -30.58
N ALA A 276 3.83 -1.80 -30.56
CA ALA A 276 4.64 -1.74 -31.77
C ALA A 276 4.78 -3.10 -32.47
N ASN A 277 4.79 -4.21 -31.71
CA ASN A 277 4.85 -5.56 -32.26
C ASN A 277 3.48 -6.07 -32.76
N GLY A 278 2.38 -5.49 -32.29
CA GLY A 278 1.00 -5.83 -32.69
C GLY A 278 0.42 -4.95 -33.81
N ALA A 279 1.21 -4.04 -34.39
CA ALA A 279 0.89 -3.21 -35.55
C ALA A 279 1.59 -3.75 -36.80
#